data_AF-A0A7V5PF05-F1
#
_entry.id   AF-A0A7V5PF05-F1
#
_cell.length_a   1.000
_cell.length_b   1.000
_cell.length_c   1.000
_cell.angle_alpha   90.00
_cell.angle_beta   90.00
_cell.angle_gamma   90.00
#
_symmetry.space_group_name_H-M   'P 1'
#
loop_
_entity.id
_entity.type
_entity.pdbx_description
1 polymer ?
#
loop_
_entity_poly.entity_id
_entity_poly.type
_entity_poly.pdbx_seq_one_letter_code
_entity_poly.pdbx_strand_id
1 'polypeptide(L)' 'TVVIMDITGKKVLVKEYMRVQPGEVKEVDMQNYHAGIYMISVTSQDQKVRRVYKVSKK' A
#
# COMPACT_ATOMS: atom_id res chain seq x y z
N THR A 1 -2.59 -8.58 -0.68
CA THR A 1 -2.57 -7.65 0.46
C THR A 1 -1.79 -6.40 0.14
N VAL A 2 -2.31 -5.24 0.52
CA VAL A 2 -1.64 -3.94 0.46
C VAL A 2 -1.48 -3.43 1.88
N VAL A 3 -0.25 -3.07 2.25
CA VAL A 3 0.10 -2.54 3.57
C VAL A 3 0.74 -1.18 3.38
N ILE A 4 0.30 -0.20 4.15
CA ILE A 4 0.89 1.14 4.19
C ILE A 4 1.50 1.34 5.56
N MET A 5 2.77 1.74 5.55
CA MET A 5 3.54 2.04 6.75
C MET A 5 4.01 3.49 6.68
N ASP A 6 4.08 4.16 7.82
CA ASP A 6 4.80 5.42 7.91
C ASP A 6 6.33 5.18 7.90
N ILE A 7 7.11 6.26 7.95
CA ILE A 7 8.58 6.19 7.95
C ILE A 7 9.18 5.46 9.16
N THR A 8 8.43 5.33 10.25
CA THR A 8 8.84 4.58 11.45
C THR A 8 8.60 3.07 11.29
N GLY A 9 7.93 2.66 10.21
CA GLY A 9 7.54 1.27 9.96
C GLY A 9 6.22 0.88 10.62
N LYS A 10 5.54 1.82 11.29
CA LYS A 10 4.22 1.57 11.88
C LYS A 10 3.21 1.37 10.75
N LYS A 11 2.49 0.24 10.79
CA LYS A 11 1.38 -0.03 9.85
C LYS A 11 0.24 0.93 10.16
N VAL A 12 -0.11 1.75 9.17
CA VAL A 12 -1.19 2.73 9.27
C VAL A 12 -2.42 2.30 8.46
N LEU A 13 -2.23 1.41 7.46
CA LEU A 13 -3.32 0.75 6.75
C LEU A 13 -2.93 -0.68 6.38
N VAL A 14 -3.88 -1.60 6.52
CA VAL A 14 -3.82 -2.93 5.91
C VAL A 14 -5.11 -3.14 5.13
N LYS A 15 -5.00 -3.34 3.81
CA LYS A 15 -6.12 -3.70 2.94
C LYS A 15 -5.86 -5.07 2.32
N GLU A 16 -6.81 -5.97 2.49
CA GLU A 16 -6.80 -7.27 1.85
C GLU A 16 -7.73 -7.23 0.64
N TYR A 17 -7.20 -7.64 -0.51
CA TYR A 17 -7.97 -7.78 -1.74
C TYR A 17 -7.97 -9.26 -2.07
N MET A 18 -9.16 -9.87 -2.07
CA MET A 18 -9.32 -11.29 -2.41
C MET A 18 -8.95 -11.58 -3.86
N ARG A 19 -9.18 -10.62 -4.76
CA ARG A 19 -8.83 -10.72 -6.19
C ARG A 19 -8.57 -9.34 -6.76
N VAL A 20 -7.55 -9.23 -7.61
CA VAL A 20 -7.26 -8.04 -8.42
C VAL A 20 -7.11 -8.51 -9.86
N GLN A 21 -7.90 -7.94 -10.77
CA GLN A 21 -7.87 -8.32 -12.19
C GLN A 21 -6.79 -7.53 -12.96
N PRO A 22 -6.25 -8.07 -14.07
CA PRO A 22 -5.36 -7.31 -14.93
C PRO A 22 -6.02 -6.01 -15.42
N GLY A 23 -5.33 -4.89 -15.29
CA GLY A 23 -5.86 -3.56 -15.65
C GLY A 23 -6.74 -2.91 -14.58
N GLU A 24 -7.08 -3.60 -13.50
CA GLU A 24 -7.83 -3.02 -12.40
C GLU A 24 -6.95 -2.08 -11.56
N VAL A 25 -7.45 -0.87 -11.32
CA VAL A 25 -6.81 0.12 -10.44
C VAL A 25 -7.50 0.11 -9.09
N LYS A 26 -6.73 -0.04 -8.01
CA LYS A 26 -7.22 0.09 -6.63
C LYS A 26 -6.71 1.39 -6.04
N GLU A 27 -7.64 2.25 -5.65
CA GLU A 27 -7.32 3.50 -4.98
C GLU A 27 -7.20 3.31 -3.47
N VAL A 28 -6.28 4.07 -2.90
CA VAL A 28 -6.12 4.20 -1.45
C VAL A 28 -6.28 5.68 -1.13
N ASP A 29 -7.31 5.99 -0.36
CA ASP A 29 -7.50 7.32 0.18
C ASP A 29 -6.43 7.62 1.24
N MET A 30 -5.66 8.68 1.01
CA MET A 30 -4.59 9.17 1.86
C MET A 30 -4.92 10.55 2.47
N GLN A 31 -6.14 11.09 2.32
CA GLN A 31 -6.48 12.46 2.75
C GLN A 31 -6.22 12.70 4.24
N ASN A 32 -6.62 11.76 5.11
CA ASN A 32 -6.51 11.90 6.57
C ASN A 32 -5.12 11.60 7.16
N TYR A 33 -4.14 11.26 6.32
CA TYR A 33 -2.77 10.96 6.76
C TYR A 33 -1.95 12.24 6.84
N HIS A 34 -1.04 12.35 7.80
CA HIS A 34 -0.15 13.52 7.89
C HIS A 34 0.78 13.62 6.67
N ALA A 35 1.23 14.84 6.37
CA ALA A 35 2.33 15.04 5.42
C ALA A 35 3.56 14.25 5.89
N GLY A 36 4.25 13.60 4.96
CA GLY A 36 5.37 12.72 5.29
C GLY A 36 5.63 11.63 4.27
N ILE A 37 6.53 10.73 4.63
CA ILE A 37 6.97 9.62 3.78
C ILE A 37 6.30 8.34 4.25
N TYR A 38 5.76 7.61 3.28
CA TYR A 38 5.08 6.33 3.48
C TYR A 38 5.70 5.24 2.62
N MET A 39 5.67 4.01 3.13
CA MET A 39 6.01 2.80 2.39
C MET A 39 4.75 2.02 2.09
N ILE A 40 4.48 1.77 0.81
CA ILE A 40 3.37 0.92 0.36
C ILE A 40 3.95 -0.42 -0.06
N SER A 41 3.59 -1.49 0.66
CA SER A 41 3.95 -2.86 0.32
C SER A 41 2.75 -3.57 -0.30
N VAL A 42 2.93 -4.05 -1.53
CA VAL A 42 1.94 -4.88 -2.22
C VAL A 42 2.49 -6.30 -2.28
N THR A 43 1.76 -7.24 -1.68
CA THR A 43 2.11 -8.66 -1.67
C THR A 43 0.96 -9.47 -2.25
N SER A 44 1.26 -10.30 -3.25
CA SER A 44 0.36 -11.33 -3.79
C SER A 44 1.05 -12.68 -3.61
N GLN A 45 0.44 -13.57 -2.82
CA GLN A 45 0.97 -14.91 -2.60
C GLN A 45 0.81 -15.76 -3.85
N ASP A 46 -0.37 -15.71 -4.47
CA ASP A 46 -0.69 -16.50 -5.68
C ASP A 46 0.25 -16.18 -6.85
N GLN A 47 0.53 -14.90 -7.07
CA GLN A 47 1.43 -14.45 -8.13
C GLN A 47 2.89 -14.45 -7.69
N LYS A 48 3.19 -14.78 -6.42
CA LYS A 48 4.53 -14.70 -5.81
C LYS A 48 5.19 -13.32 -5.98
N VAL A 49 4.40 -12.25 -5.96
CA VAL A 49 4.87 -10.88 -6.16
C VAL A 49 4.96 -10.17 -4.83
N ARG A 50 6.09 -9.51 -4.59
CA ARG A 50 6.24 -8.50 -3.53
C ARG A 50 6.84 -7.24 -4.12
N ARG A 51 6.14 -6.11 -3.97
CA ARG A 51 6.61 -4.79 -4.39
C ARG A 51 6.53 -3.82 -3.22
N VAL A 52 7.48 -2.91 -3.16
CA VAL A 52 7.54 -1.86 -2.14
C VAL A 52 7.75 -0.53 -2.83
N TYR A 53 6.93 0.45 -2.49
CA TYR A 53 6.94 1.78 -3.07
C TYR A 53 7.14 2.80 -1.96
N LYS A 54 7.98 3.81 -2.22
CA LYS A 54 8.14 4.98 -1.36
C LYS A 54 7.28 6.11 -1.92
N VAL A 55 6.37 6.64 -1.11
CA VAL A 55 5.47 7.73 -1.49
C VAL A 55 5.69 8.89 -0.52
N SER A 56 5.77 10.11 -1.05
CA SER A 56 5.85 11.33 -0.24
C SER A 56 4.53 12.09 -0.39
N LYS A 57 3.84 12.31 0.72
CA LYS A 57 2.69 13.23 0.79
C LYS A 57 3.21 14.60 1.23
N LYS A 58 2.98 15.61 0.38
CA LYS A 58 3.26 17.01 0.70
C LYS A 58 2.10 17.61 1.48
#